data_AF-A0A524HNH6-F1
#
_entry.id   AF-A0A524HNH6-F1
#
_cell.length_a   1.000
_cell.length_b   1.000
_cell.length_c   1.000
_cell.angle_alpha   90.00
_cell.angle_beta   90.00
_cell.angle_gamma   90.00
#
_symmetry.space_group_name_H-M   'P 1'
#
loop_
_entity.id
_entity.type
_entity.pdbx_description
1 polymer ?
#
loop_
_entity_poly.entity_id
_entity_poly.type
_entity_poly.pdbx_seq_one_letter_code
_entity_poly.pdbx_strand_id
1 'polypeptide(L)'
;MVQTWATAGRPAYQTAAFRGGLHASSRGHLTTLRPACKLHIPTVLEVKTMKVYDPKHIRNVAFVGHGASGKTTLVDALAFVSGSSRRHGSIKEGTTLTDYSPDEIERQYSISLGLGYAEWANTKINMIDTPGFSDFFGEAITGLYAADAAVVVLSGTGGVEVGTEKVWDVCDDLHLPRLLFVSLMDKEHADFERVFADVKKHLSPKVLPVEIPVGNGPAFHGIINLFSGKAHMFKAGTKSGEYDEVDIPDEYQALYEQYSELLTETVAATDDRL
;
A
#
# COMPACT_ATOMS: atom_id res chain seq x y z
N MET A 1 -14.69 17.41 11.44
CA MET A 1 -13.69 17.65 12.52
C MET A 1 -12.33 17.69 11.85
N VAL A 2 -11.82 18.90 11.60
CA VAL A 2 -10.66 19.18 10.72
C VAL A 2 -9.37 19.06 11.52
N GLN A 3 -8.47 18.16 11.13
CA GLN A 3 -7.07 18.18 11.55
C GLN A 3 -6.17 18.10 10.32
N THR A 4 -5.47 19.20 10.10
CA THR A 4 -4.41 19.48 9.13
C THR A 4 -3.27 18.46 9.19
N TRP A 5 -2.87 17.91 8.04
CA TRP A 5 -1.69 17.06 7.90
C TRP A 5 -0.55 17.88 7.30
N ALA A 6 0.40 18.28 8.15
CA ALA A 6 1.67 18.85 7.75
C ALA A 6 2.78 17.82 8.02
N THR A 7 3.55 17.52 6.97
CA THR A 7 4.96 17.09 6.98
C THR A 7 5.56 16.69 8.33
N ALA A 8 5.71 15.39 8.57
CA ALA A 8 6.60 14.87 9.61
C ALA A 8 7.81 14.19 8.96
N GLY A 9 8.88 14.96 8.83
CA GLY A 9 10.21 14.46 8.50
C GLY A 9 10.70 13.45 9.54
N ARG A 10 11.59 12.57 9.10
CA ARG A 10 12.22 11.53 9.93
C ARG A 10 12.94 12.15 11.14
N PRO A 11 12.76 11.64 12.37
CA PRO A 11 13.64 12.02 13.46
C PRO A 11 14.97 11.26 13.36
N ALA A 12 16.05 12.02 13.16
CA ALA A 12 17.41 11.55 13.35
C ALA A 12 17.68 11.37 14.86
N TYR A 13 18.03 10.16 15.29
CA TYR A 13 18.44 9.91 16.67
C TYR A 13 19.88 10.39 16.90
N GLN A 14 20.03 11.47 17.67
CA GLN A 14 21.31 11.90 18.26
C GLN A 14 21.54 11.14 19.58
N THR A 15 22.65 10.44 19.68
CA THR A 15 23.14 9.80 20.91
C THR A 15 23.92 10.80 21.76
N ALA A 16 23.40 11.12 22.95
CA ALA A 16 24.10 11.93 23.95
C ALA A 16 25.02 11.04 24.80
N ALA A 17 26.31 11.37 24.81
CA ALA A 17 27.33 10.74 25.66
C ALA A 17 27.30 11.35 27.08
N PHE A 18 27.09 10.52 28.10
CA PHE A 18 27.22 10.91 29.51
C PHE A 18 28.64 10.59 30.01
N ARG A 19 29.36 11.62 30.47
CA ARG A 19 30.64 11.53 31.20
C ARG A 19 30.39 11.62 32.71
N GLY A 20 31.13 10.80 33.46
CA GLY A 20 31.38 10.93 34.91
C GLY A 20 31.98 9.61 35.39
N GLY A 21 33.05 9.50 36.16
CA GLY A 21 33.80 10.40 37.03
C GLY A 21 34.32 9.53 38.18
N LEU A 22 35.64 9.42 38.33
CA LEU A 22 36.36 8.51 39.26
C LEU A 22 36.20 8.87 40.74
N HIS A 23 36.27 7.87 41.64
CA HIS A 23 37.09 7.96 42.87
C HIS A 23 37.42 6.57 43.47
N ALA A 24 38.60 6.46 44.08
CA ALA A 24 39.27 5.23 44.56
C ALA A 24 39.68 5.34 46.04
N SER A 25 39.74 4.20 46.76
CA SER A 25 40.45 3.92 48.04
C SER A 25 39.88 2.59 48.61
N SER A 26 40.54 1.61 49.24
CA SER A 26 41.94 1.33 49.64
C SER A 26 42.09 -0.18 50.01
N ARG A 27 43.33 -0.68 49.84
CA ARG A 27 44.09 -1.87 50.36
C ARG A 27 43.40 -3.08 51.03
N GLY A 28 43.79 -4.28 50.56
CA GLY A 28 43.80 -5.56 51.28
C GLY A 28 44.47 -6.67 50.45
N HIS A 29 45.43 -7.40 51.02
CA HIS A 29 46.35 -8.35 50.37
C HIS A 29 45.83 -9.80 50.52
N LEU A 30 45.84 -10.64 49.48
CA LEU A 30 46.12 -12.10 49.54
C LEU A 30 46.12 -12.76 48.13
N THR A 31 47.28 -13.34 47.79
CA THR A 31 47.53 -14.59 47.05
C THR A 31 46.64 -15.08 45.88
N THR A 32 47.33 -15.24 44.73
CA THR A 32 47.21 -16.30 43.69
C THR A 32 45.83 -16.66 43.16
N LEU A 33 45.61 -16.39 41.87
CA LEU A 33 45.00 -17.29 40.86
C LEU A 33 45.07 -16.58 39.49
N ARG A 34 45.38 -17.33 38.42
CA ARG A 34 45.55 -16.86 37.04
C ARG A 34 44.31 -16.07 36.58
N PRO A 35 44.43 -15.00 35.77
CA PRO A 35 43.26 -14.27 35.33
C PRO A 35 42.47 -15.17 34.36
N ALA A 36 41.30 -15.64 34.81
CA ALA A 36 40.31 -16.23 33.93
C ALA A 36 39.96 -15.19 32.86
N CYS A 37 40.09 -15.59 31.61
CA CYS A 37 39.68 -14.83 30.44
C CYS A 37 38.24 -14.36 30.65
N LYS A 38 38.05 -13.05 30.89
CA LYS A 38 36.73 -12.43 30.92
C LYS A 38 36.22 -12.48 29.48
N LEU A 39 35.50 -13.54 29.14
CA LEU A 39 34.59 -13.52 28.00
C LEU A 39 33.63 -12.36 28.23
N HIS A 40 33.86 -11.29 27.49
CA HIS A 40 32.94 -10.18 27.38
C HIS A 40 31.73 -10.71 26.62
N ILE A 41 30.75 -11.24 27.35
CA ILE A 41 29.44 -11.59 26.81
C ILE A 41 28.80 -10.24 26.46
N PRO A 42 28.56 -9.92 25.18
CA PRO A 42 27.89 -8.68 24.83
C PRO A 42 26.50 -8.70 25.46
N THR A 43 26.30 -7.81 26.42
CA THR A 43 25.04 -7.58 27.11
C THR A 43 24.03 -7.05 26.10
N VAL A 44 22.90 -7.75 25.99
CA VAL A 44 21.66 -7.32 25.32
C VAL A 44 21.79 -7.19 23.80
N LEU A 45 21.55 -8.29 23.07
CA LEU A 45 20.82 -8.18 21.81
C LEU A 45 19.50 -7.49 22.15
N GLU A 46 19.31 -6.28 21.63
CA GLU A 46 18.02 -5.61 21.63
C GLU A 46 17.06 -6.50 20.84
N VAL A 47 16.40 -7.43 21.54
CA VAL A 47 15.32 -8.22 20.99
C VAL A 47 14.26 -7.19 20.64
N LYS A 48 14.16 -6.85 19.36
CA LYS A 48 13.08 -6.01 18.82
C LYS A 48 11.78 -6.70 19.24
N THR A 49 11.20 -6.24 20.34
CA THR A 49 10.01 -6.85 20.94
C THR A 49 8.94 -6.91 19.86
N MET A 50 8.38 -8.10 19.62
CA MET A 50 7.31 -8.29 18.65
C MET A 50 6.23 -7.25 18.94
N LYS A 51 5.95 -6.37 17.96
CA LYS A 51 4.88 -5.38 18.12
C LYS A 51 3.57 -6.14 18.29
N VAL A 52 2.90 -5.90 19.40
CA VAL A 52 1.57 -6.44 19.67
C VAL A 52 0.55 -5.43 19.14
N TYR A 53 -0.36 -5.90 18.29
CA TYR A 53 -1.45 -5.10 17.75
C TYR A 53 -2.75 -5.53 18.41
N ASP A 54 -3.54 -4.55 18.86
CA ASP A 54 -4.92 -4.82 19.24
C ASP A 54 -5.73 -5.24 17.99
N PRO A 55 -6.79 -6.05 18.13
CA PRO A 55 -7.64 -6.43 17.00
C PRO A 55 -8.17 -5.24 16.19
N LYS A 56 -8.46 -4.12 16.85
CA LYS A 56 -8.92 -2.88 16.19
C LYS A 56 -7.89 -2.27 15.23
N HIS A 57 -6.61 -2.60 15.39
CA HIS A 57 -5.47 -2.13 14.59
C HIS A 57 -4.95 -3.19 13.61
N ILE A 58 -5.74 -4.24 13.33
CA ILE A 58 -5.43 -5.23 12.30
C ILE A 58 -6.49 -5.10 11.20
N ARG A 59 -6.06 -5.09 9.93
CA ARG A 59 -6.93 -5.12 8.76
C ARG A 59 -6.45 -6.17 7.79
N ASN A 60 -7.33 -7.08 7.38
CA ASN A 60 -7.06 -8.04 6.33
C ASN A 60 -7.67 -7.51 5.02
N VAL A 61 -6.84 -7.28 4.03
CA VAL A 61 -7.26 -6.66 2.76
C VAL A 61 -6.86 -7.56 1.60
N ALA A 62 -7.84 -8.01 0.84
CA ALA A 62 -7.61 -8.80 -0.38
C ALA A 62 -7.43 -7.91 -1.60
N PHE A 63 -6.40 -8.19 -2.39
CA PHE A 63 -6.14 -7.54 -3.67
C PHE A 63 -6.63 -8.46 -4.77
N VAL A 64 -7.69 -8.06 -5.46
CA VAL A 64 -8.43 -8.87 -6.45
C VAL A 64 -8.62 -8.11 -7.75
N GLY A 65 -8.89 -8.82 -8.85
CA GLY A 65 -9.06 -8.22 -10.18
C GLY A 65 -8.47 -9.09 -11.28
N HIS A 66 -8.64 -8.67 -12.55
CA HIS A 66 -8.24 -9.46 -13.71
C HIS A 66 -6.73 -9.78 -13.78
N GLY A 67 -6.37 -10.80 -14.56
CA GLY A 67 -4.98 -11.15 -14.84
C GLY A 67 -4.19 -9.95 -15.37
N ALA A 68 -2.92 -9.83 -14.95
CA ALA A 68 -2.05 -8.72 -15.34
C ALA A 68 -2.54 -7.29 -14.98
N SER A 69 -3.56 -7.14 -14.12
CA SER A 69 -4.01 -5.82 -13.64
C SER A 69 -3.07 -5.15 -12.63
N GLY A 70 -1.88 -5.69 -12.38
CA GLY A 70 -0.88 -5.05 -11.49
C GLY A 70 -1.06 -5.28 -9.98
N LYS A 71 -1.90 -6.24 -9.55
CA LYS A 71 -2.10 -6.61 -8.14
C LYS A 71 -0.79 -6.88 -7.37
N THR A 72 0.00 -7.84 -7.85
CA THR A 72 1.27 -8.23 -7.22
C THR A 72 2.24 -7.06 -7.13
N THR A 73 2.35 -6.26 -8.20
CA THR A 73 3.19 -5.07 -8.23
C THR A 73 2.73 -4.03 -7.19
N LEU A 74 1.42 -3.84 -7.03
CA LEU A 74 0.86 -2.94 -6.03
C LEU A 74 1.15 -3.44 -4.60
N VAL A 75 0.94 -4.73 -4.33
CA VAL A 75 1.23 -5.34 -3.01
C VAL A 75 2.71 -5.19 -2.67
N ASP A 76 3.61 -5.45 -3.63
CA ASP A 76 5.05 -5.31 -3.43
C ASP A 76 5.45 -3.84 -3.18
N ALA A 77 4.90 -2.90 -3.96
CA ALA A 77 5.12 -1.47 -3.78
C ALA A 77 4.65 -0.98 -2.40
N LEU A 78 3.47 -1.42 -1.93
CA LEU A 78 2.95 -1.10 -0.59
C LEU A 78 3.85 -1.66 0.51
N ALA A 79 4.34 -2.89 0.35
CA ALA A 79 5.28 -3.49 1.30
C ALA A 79 6.62 -2.75 1.33
N PHE A 80 7.10 -2.27 0.16
CA PHE A 80 8.34 -1.50 0.06
C PHE A 80 8.20 -0.10 0.68
N VAL A 81 7.15 0.65 0.34
CA VAL A 81 6.93 2.01 0.82
C VAL A 81 6.66 2.04 2.33
N SER A 82 5.95 1.05 2.87
CA SER A 82 5.74 0.91 4.32
C SER A 82 6.99 0.44 5.09
N GLY A 83 8.03 -0.01 4.38
CA GLY A 83 9.27 -0.52 4.97
C GLY A 83 9.18 -1.96 5.48
N SER A 84 8.06 -2.66 5.25
CA SER A 84 7.91 -4.09 5.56
C SER A 84 8.74 -4.98 4.65
N SER A 85 9.00 -4.54 3.41
CA SER A 85 10.01 -5.10 2.51
C SER A 85 11.19 -4.13 2.35
N ARG A 86 12.41 -4.66 2.36
CA ARG A 86 13.64 -3.89 2.09
C ARG A 86 13.91 -3.69 0.60
N ARG A 87 13.25 -4.47 -0.25
CA ARG A 87 13.43 -4.47 -1.70
C ARG A 87 12.11 -4.10 -2.38
N HIS A 88 12.22 -3.37 -3.48
CA HIS A 88 11.13 -3.25 -4.43
C HIS A 88 11.31 -4.38 -5.44
N GLY A 89 10.45 -5.38 -5.36
CA GLY A 89 10.45 -6.55 -6.21
C GLY A 89 10.03 -6.24 -7.65
N SER A 90 10.24 -7.23 -8.51
CA SER A 90 9.91 -7.18 -9.93
C SER A 90 9.42 -8.56 -10.36
N ILE A 91 8.24 -8.60 -11.01
CA ILE A 91 7.71 -9.82 -11.63
C ILE A 91 8.70 -10.35 -12.67
N LYS A 92 9.30 -9.44 -13.45
CA LYS A 92 10.24 -9.82 -14.52
C LYS A 92 11.51 -10.49 -14.01
N GLU A 93 11.94 -10.11 -12.82
CA GLU A 93 13.15 -10.64 -12.19
C GLU A 93 12.86 -11.80 -11.23
N GLY A 94 11.59 -12.16 -11.03
CA GLY A 94 11.19 -13.19 -10.04
C GLY A 94 11.51 -12.80 -8.59
N THR A 95 11.50 -11.49 -8.29
CA THR A 95 11.90 -10.95 -6.98
C THR A 95 10.76 -10.35 -6.18
N THR A 96 9.51 -10.56 -6.61
CA THR A 96 8.33 -10.09 -5.88
C THR A 96 8.27 -10.73 -4.49
N LEU A 97 7.48 -10.12 -3.62
CA LEU A 97 7.25 -10.61 -2.26
C LEU A 97 6.36 -11.86 -2.24
N THR A 98 5.33 -11.89 -3.09
CA THR A 98 4.22 -12.84 -3.01
C THR A 98 4.32 -14.00 -3.99
N ASP A 99 4.95 -13.82 -5.15
CA ASP A 99 5.17 -14.89 -6.13
C ASP A 99 6.57 -15.49 -5.98
N TYR A 100 6.68 -16.63 -5.31
CA TYR A 100 7.97 -17.27 -5.02
C TYR A 100 8.08 -18.70 -5.56
N SER A 101 7.01 -19.27 -6.11
CA SER A 101 7.09 -20.61 -6.71
C SER A 101 7.83 -20.55 -8.06
N PRO A 102 8.55 -21.63 -8.45
CA PRO A 102 9.23 -21.68 -9.73
C PRO A 102 8.29 -21.44 -10.92
N ASP A 103 7.06 -21.98 -10.85
CA ASP A 103 6.04 -21.82 -11.89
C ASP A 103 5.58 -20.37 -12.02
N GLU A 104 5.36 -19.65 -10.91
CA GLU A 104 4.97 -18.23 -10.96
C GLU A 104 6.10 -17.35 -11.52
N ILE A 105 7.35 -17.64 -11.15
CA ILE A 105 8.53 -16.93 -11.65
C ILE A 105 8.70 -17.17 -13.16
N GLU A 106 8.58 -18.42 -13.61
CA GLU A 106 8.73 -18.80 -15.02
C GLU A 106 7.59 -18.20 -15.87
N ARG A 107 6.35 -18.29 -15.38
CA ARG A 107 5.16 -17.90 -16.15
C ARG A 107 4.77 -16.44 -15.98
N GLN A 108 5.33 -15.75 -15.00
CA GLN A 108 5.08 -14.33 -14.69
C GLN A 108 3.62 -13.99 -14.38
N TYR A 109 2.92 -14.92 -13.73
CA TYR A 109 1.61 -14.69 -13.13
C TYR A 109 1.45 -15.48 -11.84
N SER A 110 0.69 -14.93 -10.90
CA SER A 110 0.36 -15.59 -9.63
C SER A 110 -0.55 -16.79 -9.85
N ILE A 111 -0.20 -17.91 -9.20
CA ILE A 111 -0.94 -19.18 -9.21
C ILE A 111 -1.58 -19.40 -7.85
N SER A 112 -0.83 -19.11 -6.78
CA SER A 112 -1.27 -19.27 -5.40
C SER A 112 -1.60 -17.92 -4.78
N LEU A 113 -2.41 -17.93 -3.71
CA LEU A 113 -2.54 -16.75 -2.87
C LEU A 113 -1.21 -16.43 -2.15
N GLY A 114 -0.81 -15.17 -2.23
CA GLY A 114 0.39 -14.64 -1.58
C GLY A 114 0.03 -13.78 -0.37
N LEU A 115 0.92 -13.76 0.63
CA LEU A 115 0.72 -12.96 1.85
C LEU A 115 1.84 -11.93 2.02
N GLY A 116 1.43 -10.69 2.25
CA GLY A 116 2.30 -9.59 2.62
C GLY A 116 1.74 -8.84 3.83
N TYR A 117 2.53 -7.91 4.36
CA TYR A 117 1.99 -6.94 5.31
C TYR A 117 2.62 -5.58 5.10
N ALA A 118 1.89 -4.55 5.52
CA ALA A 118 2.35 -3.18 5.61
C ALA A 118 1.98 -2.64 7.00
N GLU A 119 2.84 -1.81 7.58
CA GLU A 119 2.51 -1.04 8.77
C GLU A 119 2.25 0.42 8.38
N TRP A 120 1.07 0.93 8.71
CA TRP A 120 0.70 2.31 8.44
C TRP A 120 -0.11 2.88 9.60
N ALA A 121 0.24 4.08 10.07
CA ALA A 121 -0.49 4.78 11.15
C ALA A 121 -0.82 3.89 12.37
N ASN A 122 0.16 3.12 12.87
CA ASN A 122 0.02 2.15 13.97
C ASN A 122 -0.99 1.00 13.72
N THR A 123 -1.38 0.78 12.46
CA THR A 123 -2.25 -0.32 12.03
C THR A 123 -1.44 -1.30 11.20
N LYS A 124 -1.61 -2.60 11.47
CA LYS A 124 -1.06 -3.68 10.65
C LYS A 124 -2.07 -4.04 9.57
N ILE A 125 -1.68 -3.84 8.32
CA ILE A 125 -2.47 -4.23 7.16
C ILE A 125 -1.87 -5.53 6.63
N ASN A 126 -2.62 -6.63 6.74
CA ASN A 126 -2.29 -7.89 6.11
C ASN A 126 -2.83 -7.86 4.69
N MET A 127 -1.94 -7.97 3.72
CA MET A 127 -2.26 -7.91 2.30
C MET A 127 -2.35 -9.33 1.77
N ILE A 128 -3.51 -9.67 1.22
CA ILE A 128 -3.78 -10.97 0.61
C ILE A 128 -3.74 -10.75 -0.91
N ASP A 129 -2.63 -11.11 -1.54
CA ASP A 129 -2.45 -11.02 -2.98
C ASP A 129 -3.08 -12.26 -3.65
N THR A 130 -3.99 -12.06 -4.59
CA THR A 130 -4.74 -13.16 -5.20
C THR A 130 -4.44 -13.33 -6.69
N PRO A 131 -4.45 -14.57 -7.21
CA PRO A 131 -4.38 -14.82 -8.64
C PRO A 131 -5.51 -14.12 -9.43
N GLY A 132 -5.16 -13.58 -10.60
CA GLY A 132 -6.13 -12.90 -11.48
C GLY A 132 -6.66 -13.74 -12.64
N PHE A 133 -6.08 -14.92 -12.86
CA PHE A 133 -6.47 -15.81 -13.96
C PHE A 133 -7.62 -16.73 -13.53
N SER A 134 -8.53 -17.00 -14.47
CA SER A 134 -9.76 -17.78 -14.19
C SER A 134 -9.51 -19.18 -13.66
N ASP A 135 -8.40 -19.79 -14.08
CA ASP A 135 -8.03 -21.15 -13.70
C ASP A 135 -7.73 -21.26 -12.19
N PHE A 136 -7.37 -20.14 -11.55
CA PHE A 136 -7.02 -20.03 -10.14
C PHE A 136 -8.04 -19.22 -9.34
N PHE A 137 -9.26 -19.05 -9.86
CA PHE A 137 -10.29 -18.25 -9.20
C PHE A 137 -10.66 -18.74 -7.80
N GLY A 138 -10.49 -20.03 -7.51
CA GLY A 138 -10.68 -20.60 -6.16
C GLY A 138 -9.76 -19.96 -5.09
N GLU A 139 -8.54 -19.60 -5.46
CA GLU A 139 -7.61 -18.89 -4.56
C GLU A 139 -8.09 -17.47 -4.27
N ALA A 140 -8.60 -16.77 -5.29
CA ALA A 140 -9.18 -15.44 -5.13
C ALA A 140 -10.42 -15.46 -4.21
N ILE A 141 -11.31 -16.43 -4.38
CA ILE A 141 -12.44 -16.63 -3.46
C ILE A 141 -11.94 -16.87 -2.03
N THR A 142 -10.96 -17.76 -1.86
CA THR A 142 -10.40 -18.08 -0.54
C THR A 142 -9.82 -16.84 0.14
N GLY A 143 -9.09 -16.00 -0.60
CA GLY A 143 -8.56 -14.73 -0.11
C GLY A 143 -9.66 -13.75 0.31
N LEU A 144 -10.75 -13.65 -0.45
CA LEU A 144 -11.90 -12.79 -0.13
C LEU A 144 -12.62 -13.24 1.14
N TYR A 145 -12.81 -14.55 1.35
CA TYR A 145 -13.40 -15.08 2.58
C TYR A 145 -12.54 -14.83 3.83
N ALA A 146 -11.23 -14.61 3.67
CA ALA A 146 -10.31 -14.30 4.75
C ALA A 146 -10.12 -12.79 4.98
N ALA A 147 -10.74 -11.93 4.17
CA ALA A 147 -10.53 -10.50 4.19
C ALA A 147 -11.68 -9.73 4.87
N ASP A 148 -11.33 -8.60 5.49
CA ASP A 148 -12.30 -7.64 6.03
C ASP A 148 -12.74 -6.62 4.97
N ALA A 149 -11.93 -6.44 3.92
CA ALA A 149 -12.16 -5.52 2.81
C ALA A 149 -11.41 -5.99 1.55
N ALA A 150 -11.83 -5.48 0.39
CA ALA A 150 -11.19 -5.78 -0.89
C ALA A 150 -10.69 -4.51 -1.61
N VAL A 151 -9.51 -4.61 -2.21
CA VAL A 151 -9.00 -3.67 -3.20
C VAL A 151 -9.15 -4.33 -4.57
N VAL A 152 -10.07 -3.81 -5.37
CA VAL A 152 -10.32 -4.27 -6.74
C VAL A 152 -9.42 -3.49 -7.69
N VAL A 153 -8.40 -4.16 -8.21
CA VAL A 153 -7.37 -3.57 -9.06
C VAL A 153 -7.73 -3.74 -10.53
N LEU A 154 -7.88 -2.60 -11.21
CA LEU A 154 -8.19 -2.46 -12.63
C LEU A 154 -6.94 -2.04 -13.40
N SER A 155 -6.84 -2.43 -14.67
CA SER A 155 -5.84 -1.86 -15.57
C SER A 155 -6.37 -0.56 -16.20
N GLY A 156 -5.59 0.51 -16.18
CA GLY A 156 -5.88 1.75 -16.91
C GLY A 156 -6.01 1.54 -18.43
N THR A 157 -5.39 0.48 -18.97
CA THR A 157 -5.49 0.11 -20.39
C THR A 157 -6.64 -0.86 -20.66
N GLY A 158 -7.00 -1.72 -19.71
CA GLY A 158 -8.03 -2.76 -19.88
C GLY A 158 -9.43 -2.30 -19.48
N GLY A 159 -9.55 -1.58 -18.37
CA GLY A 159 -10.83 -1.25 -17.75
C GLY A 159 -11.44 -2.43 -17.00
N VAL A 160 -12.77 -2.57 -17.09
CA VAL A 160 -13.51 -3.67 -16.47
C VAL A 160 -13.45 -4.89 -17.38
N GLU A 161 -13.00 -6.01 -16.82
CA GLU A 161 -12.84 -7.29 -17.52
C GLU A 161 -13.64 -8.38 -16.80
N VAL A 162 -13.84 -9.53 -17.47
CA VAL A 162 -14.63 -10.66 -16.93
C VAL A 162 -14.12 -11.12 -15.56
N GLY A 163 -12.79 -11.09 -15.34
CA GLY A 163 -12.21 -11.43 -14.05
C GLY A 163 -12.60 -10.45 -12.95
N THR A 164 -12.70 -9.16 -13.30
CA THR A 164 -13.12 -8.09 -12.40
C THR A 164 -14.60 -8.23 -12.01
N GLU A 165 -15.49 -8.49 -12.97
CA GLU A 165 -16.92 -8.70 -12.70
C GLU A 165 -17.13 -9.89 -11.75
N LYS A 166 -16.45 -11.00 -11.99
CA LYS A 166 -16.55 -12.19 -11.11
C LYS A 166 -16.11 -11.92 -9.67
N VAL A 167 -14.99 -11.24 -9.45
CA VAL A 167 -14.57 -10.90 -8.07
C VAL A 167 -15.47 -9.85 -7.45
N TRP A 168 -16.07 -8.97 -8.26
CA TRP A 168 -17.03 -7.99 -7.81
C TRP A 168 -18.30 -8.64 -7.26
N ASP A 169 -18.85 -9.62 -7.99
CA ASP A 169 -20.01 -10.40 -7.56
C ASP A 169 -19.75 -11.13 -6.23
N VAL A 170 -18.57 -11.76 -6.09
CA VAL A 170 -18.20 -12.42 -4.82
C VAL A 170 -18.09 -11.40 -3.68
N CYS A 171 -17.58 -10.20 -3.94
CA CYS A 171 -17.56 -9.14 -2.92
C CYS A 171 -18.96 -8.66 -2.55
N ASP A 172 -19.90 -8.61 -3.50
CA ASP A 172 -21.31 -8.30 -3.24
C ASP A 172 -21.96 -9.37 -2.36
N ASP A 173 -21.75 -10.65 -2.68
CA ASP A 173 -22.26 -11.79 -1.91
C ASP A 173 -21.72 -11.80 -0.46
N LEU A 174 -20.46 -11.43 -0.28
CA LEU A 174 -19.81 -11.32 1.03
C LEU A 174 -20.06 -9.99 1.74
N HIS A 175 -20.75 -9.05 1.10
CA HIS A 175 -20.97 -7.69 1.58
C HIS A 175 -19.67 -6.97 1.98
N LEU A 176 -18.59 -7.22 1.24
CA LEU A 176 -17.28 -6.65 1.55
C LEU A 176 -17.21 -5.17 1.13
N PRO A 177 -16.69 -4.29 2.01
CA PRO A 177 -16.33 -2.95 1.62
C PRO A 177 -15.17 -3.01 0.62
N ARG A 178 -15.28 -2.18 -0.43
CA ARG A 178 -14.38 -2.20 -1.59
C ARG A 178 -13.74 -0.85 -1.85
N LEU A 179 -12.49 -0.88 -2.26
CA LEU A 179 -11.78 0.23 -2.89
C LEU A 179 -11.38 -0.18 -4.31
N LEU A 180 -11.58 0.70 -5.28
CA LEU A 180 -11.13 0.48 -6.66
C LEU A 180 -9.80 1.18 -6.86
N PHE A 181 -8.83 0.48 -7.45
CA PHE A 181 -7.51 1.03 -7.78
C PHE A 181 -7.24 0.87 -9.27
N VAL A 182 -7.05 1.98 -9.98
CA VAL A 182 -6.68 1.96 -11.41
C VAL A 182 -5.16 1.99 -11.52
N SER A 183 -4.59 0.87 -11.92
CA SER A 183 -3.15 0.70 -12.12
C SER A 183 -2.73 1.03 -13.56
N LEU A 184 -1.43 0.97 -13.85
CA LEU A 184 -0.88 1.05 -15.21
C LEU A 184 -1.22 2.37 -15.94
N MET A 185 -1.45 3.45 -15.18
CA MET A 185 -1.74 4.78 -15.73
C MET A 185 -0.58 5.40 -16.52
N ASP A 186 0.63 4.83 -16.40
CA ASP A 186 1.85 5.20 -17.11
C ASP A 186 1.96 4.59 -18.52
N LYS A 187 1.00 3.77 -18.97
CA LYS A 187 1.03 3.08 -20.27
C LYS A 187 0.37 3.89 -21.39
N GLU A 188 0.86 3.76 -22.62
CA GLU A 188 0.42 4.53 -23.81
C GLU A 188 -1.10 4.58 -24.07
N HIS A 189 -1.84 3.56 -23.63
CA HIS A 189 -3.30 3.47 -23.82
C HIS A 189 -4.08 3.57 -22.50
N ALA A 190 -3.46 4.11 -21.45
CA ALA A 190 -4.15 4.34 -20.20
C ALA A 190 -5.11 5.52 -20.32
N ASP A 191 -6.37 5.29 -19.95
CA ASP A 191 -7.44 6.28 -20.03
C ASP A 191 -8.35 6.14 -18.81
N PHE A 192 -8.21 7.06 -17.87
CA PHE A 192 -8.96 7.01 -16.62
C PHE A 192 -10.46 7.28 -16.82
N GLU A 193 -10.84 8.23 -17.68
CA GLU A 193 -12.24 8.58 -17.89
C GLU A 193 -13.01 7.43 -18.51
N ARG A 194 -12.40 6.74 -19.49
CA ARG A 194 -12.96 5.52 -20.05
C ARG A 194 -13.11 4.43 -18.99
N VAL A 195 -12.06 4.16 -18.21
CA VAL A 195 -12.13 3.13 -17.15
C VAL A 195 -13.19 3.48 -16.11
N PHE A 196 -13.31 4.74 -15.73
CA PHE A 196 -14.34 5.20 -14.79
C PHE A 196 -15.76 5.03 -15.35
N ALA A 197 -15.98 5.35 -16.63
CA ALA A 197 -17.24 5.11 -17.31
C ALA A 197 -17.58 3.60 -17.37
N ASP A 198 -16.59 2.76 -17.68
CA ASP A 198 -16.74 1.30 -17.70
C ASP A 198 -17.13 0.78 -16.31
N VAL A 199 -16.46 1.24 -15.25
CA VAL A 199 -16.79 0.89 -13.86
C VAL A 199 -18.23 1.26 -13.50
N LYS A 200 -18.67 2.47 -13.85
CA LYS A 200 -20.05 2.90 -13.58
C LYS A 200 -21.09 2.06 -14.31
N LYS A 201 -20.79 1.66 -15.54
CA LYS A 201 -21.68 0.89 -16.39
C LYS A 201 -21.77 -0.58 -15.99
N HIS A 202 -20.64 -1.19 -15.64
CA HIS A 202 -20.53 -2.63 -15.45
C HIS A 202 -20.55 -3.07 -13.97
N LEU A 203 -20.00 -2.25 -13.07
CA LEU A 203 -19.86 -2.64 -11.66
C LEU A 203 -20.88 -1.94 -10.76
N SER A 204 -20.85 -0.61 -10.71
CA SER A 204 -21.83 0.15 -9.92
C SER A 204 -21.87 1.63 -10.29
N PRO A 205 -23.05 2.21 -10.52
CA PRO A 205 -23.18 3.64 -10.80
C PRO A 205 -22.83 4.52 -9.58
N LYS A 206 -22.77 3.94 -8.38
CA LYS A 206 -22.47 4.65 -7.12
C LYS A 206 -20.98 4.88 -6.89
N VAL A 207 -20.10 4.39 -7.77
CA VAL A 207 -18.66 4.59 -7.63
C VAL A 207 -18.32 6.07 -7.84
N LEU A 208 -17.50 6.59 -6.94
CA LEU A 208 -16.99 7.96 -6.97
C LEU A 208 -15.47 7.93 -7.07
N PRO A 209 -14.87 8.80 -7.90
CA PRO A 209 -13.44 9.03 -7.85
C PRO A 209 -13.12 9.80 -6.58
N VAL A 210 -11.98 9.50 -5.98
CA VAL A 210 -11.40 10.26 -4.86
C VAL A 210 -10.12 10.98 -5.28
N GLU A 211 -9.51 10.50 -6.37
CA GLU A 211 -8.31 11.03 -6.98
C GLU A 211 -8.50 11.09 -8.50
N ILE A 212 -7.97 12.15 -9.12
CA ILE A 212 -7.96 12.35 -10.57
C ILE A 212 -6.50 12.31 -11.04
N PRO A 213 -6.14 11.54 -12.07
CA PRO A 213 -4.78 11.53 -12.60
C PRO A 213 -4.43 12.85 -13.32
N VAL A 214 -3.19 13.28 -13.17
CA VAL A 214 -2.59 14.40 -13.92
C VAL A 214 -1.79 13.83 -15.08
N GLY A 215 -2.25 14.10 -16.30
CA GLY A 215 -1.75 13.49 -17.53
C GLY A 215 -2.22 12.05 -17.73
N ASN A 216 -1.92 11.50 -18.92
CA ASN A 216 -2.27 10.12 -19.29
C ASN A 216 -1.08 9.42 -19.94
N GLY A 217 -0.97 8.12 -19.69
CA GLY A 217 0.09 7.28 -20.24
C GLY A 217 1.49 7.81 -19.93
N PRO A 218 2.39 7.96 -20.93
CA PRO A 218 3.74 8.48 -20.71
C PRO A 218 3.79 9.89 -20.09
N ALA A 219 2.69 10.65 -20.20
CA ALA A 219 2.56 11.97 -19.60
C ALA A 219 1.95 11.93 -18.19
N PHE A 220 1.62 10.76 -17.63
CA PHE A 220 1.14 10.62 -16.25
C PHE A 220 2.24 10.99 -15.25
N HIS A 221 1.98 11.99 -14.41
CA HIS A 221 3.01 12.53 -13.51
C HIS A 221 2.47 13.06 -12.18
N GLY A 222 1.21 12.81 -11.86
CA GLY A 222 0.64 13.24 -10.58
C GLY A 222 -0.81 12.81 -10.40
N ILE A 223 -1.36 13.17 -9.25
CA ILE A 223 -2.77 12.96 -8.91
C ILE A 223 -3.33 14.21 -8.23
N ILE A 224 -4.59 14.52 -8.44
CA ILE A 224 -5.34 15.55 -7.72
C ILE A 224 -6.22 14.84 -6.70
N ASN A 225 -6.04 15.16 -5.42
CA ASN A 225 -6.84 14.59 -4.35
C ASN A 225 -8.08 15.46 -4.10
N LEU A 226 -9.26 14.87 -4.24
CA LEU A 226 -10.53 15.60 -4.13
C LEU A 226 -10.85 16.05 -2.71
N PHE A 227 -10.35 15.34 -1.69
CA PHE A 227 -10.61 15.69 -0.29
C PHE A 227 -9.74 16.86 0.18
N SER A 228 -8.45 16.89 -0.22
CA SER A 228 -7.55 17.98 0.16
C SER A 228 -7.66 19.19 -0.76
N GLY A 229 -8.15 19.01 -2.00
CA GLY A 229 -8.15 20.07 -3.02
C GLY A 229 -6.73 20.44 -3.46
N LYS A 230 -5.80 19.48 -3.42
CA LYS A 230 -4.38 19.67 -3.78
C LYS A 230 -3.95 18.66 -4.81
N ALA A 231 -2.96 19.04 -5.62
CA ALA A 231 -2.30 18.15 -6.55
C ALA A 231 -0.99 17.63 -5.95
N HIS A 232 -0.76 16.32 -6.06
CA HIS A 232 0.48 15.64 -5.71
C HIS A 232 1.23 15.32 -7.00
N MET A 233 2.31 16.06 -7.26
CA MET A 233 3.11 15.94 -8.47
C MET A 233 4.31 15.04 -8.20
N PHE A 234 4.41 13.90 -8.88
CA PHE A 234 5.43 12.90 -8.60
C PHE A 234 6.82 13.35 -9.08
N LYS A 235 7.83 13.12 -8.23
CA LYS A 235 9.23 13.39 -8.55
C LYS A 235 9.78 12.28 -9.45
N ALA A 236 10.23 12.68 -10.64
CA ALA A 236 10.83 11.77 -11.60
C ALA A 236 12.04 11.02 -11.00
N GLY A 237 12.12 9.72 -11.28
CA GLY A 237 13.23 8.86 -10.86
C GLY A 237 13.18 8.37 -9.41
N THR A 238 12.15 8.71 -8.64
CA THR A 238 11.97 8.19 -7.28
C THR A 238 11.24 6.84 -7.29
N LYS A 239 11.68 5.91 -6.44
CA LYS A 239 11.04 4.58 -6.29
C LYS A 239 10.05 4.52 -5.12
N SER A 240 10.09 5.51 -4.24
CA SER A 240 9.23 5.63 -3.06
C SER A 240 7.98 6.48 -3.31
N GLY A 241 7.80 6.99 -4.54
CA GLY A 241 6.66 7.85 -4.88
C GLY A 241 6.72 9.20 -4.19
N GLU A 242 7.91 9.81 -4.10
CA GLU A 242 8.02 11.16 -3.53
C GLU A 242 7.28 12.15 -4.44
N TYR A 243 6.59 13.11 -3.84
CA TYR A 243 5.81 14.11 -4.56
C TYR A 243 6.00 15.50 -3.95
N ASP A 244 5.68 16.52 -4.74
CA ASP A 244 5.46 17.88 -4.27
C ASP A 244 3.96 18.17 -4.23
N GLU A 245 3.47 18.69 -3.11
CA GLU A 245 2.09 19.13 -2.97
C GLU A 245 1.98 20.57 -3.49
N VAL A 246 1.10 20.78 -4.47
CA VAL A 246 0.90 22.07 -5.15
C VAL A 246 -0.60 22.36 -5.29
N ASP A 247 -0.92 23.61 -5.62
CA ASP A 247 -2.27 23.98 -6.01
C ASP A 247 -2.66 23.30 -7.33
N ILE A 248 -3.96 23.07 -7.53
CA ILE A 248 -4.48 22.40 -8.73
C ILE A 248 -4.16 23.25 -9.96
N PRO A 249 -3.48 22.70 -10.98
CA PRO A 249 -3.18 23.44 -12.20
C PRO A 249 -4.46 23.91 -12.91
N ASP A 250 -4.41 25.11 -13.51
CA ASP A 250 -5.58 25.74 -14.13
C ASP A 250 -6.28 24.86 -15.18
N GLU A 251 -5.52 24.04 -15.91
CA GLU A 251 -6.05 23.11 -16.91
C GLU A 251 -6.94 22.00 -16.33
N TYR A 252 -6.78 21.67 -15.05
CA TYR A 252 -7.59 20.65 -14.36
C TYR A 252 -8.66 21.26 -13.43
N GLN A 253 -8.73 22.58 -13.27
CA GLN A 253 -9.69 23.21 -12.34
C GLN A 253 -11.14 22.86 -12.68
N ALA A 254 -11.52 22.96 -13.95
CA ALA A 254 -12.88 22.61 -14.38
C ALA A 254 -13.22 21.13 -14.13
N LEU A 255 -12.24 20.23 -14.35
CA LEU A 255 -12.41 18.80 -14.10
C LEU A 255 -12.52 18.50 -12.60
N TYR A 256 -11.70 19.18 -11.78
CA TYR A 256 -11.77 19.11 -10.32
C TYR A 256 -13.14 19.55 -9.81
N GLU A 257 -13.64 20.71 -10.26
CA GLU A 257 -14.95 21.23 -9.85
C GLU A 257 -16.06 20.24 -10.19
N GLN A 258 -16.06 19.69 -11.40
CA GLN A 258 -17.04 18.68 -11.84
C GLN A 258 -17.06 17.45 -10.92
N TYR A 259 -15.89 16.87 -10.61
CA TYR A 259 -15.83 15.68 -9.76
C TYR A 259 -16.05 15.98 -8.28
N SER A 260 -15.67 17.18 -7.82
CA SER A 260 -15.90 17.64 -6.44
C SER A 260 -17.39 17.86 -6.16
N GLU A 261 -18.12 18.44 -7.11
CA GLU A 261 -19.58 18.58 -7.04
C GLU A 261 -20.24 17.20 -7.00
N LEU A 262 -19.88 16.30 -7.92
CA LEU A 262 -20.39 14.92 -7.94
C LEU A 262 -20.14 14.18 -6.62
N LEU A 263 -18.93 14.33 -6.05
CA LEU A 263 -18.57 13.72 -4.78
C LEU A 263 -19.44 14.27 -3.65
N THR A 264 -19.60 15.59 -3.59
CA THR A 264 -20.40 16.26 -2.56
C THR A 264 -21.87 15.85 -2.62
N GLU A 265 -22.47 15.86 -3.81
CA GLU A 265 -23.87 15.45 -4.02
C GLU A 265 -24.12 14.01 -3.58
N THR A 266 -23.22 13.11 -3.95
CA THR A 266 -23.40 11.67 -3.67
C THR A 266 -23.18 11.35 -2.20
N VAL A 267 -22.21 12.01 -1.56
CA VAL A 267 -21.99 11.87 -0.10
C VAL A 267 -23.20 12.38 0.67
N ALA A 268 -23.75 13.55 0.30
CA ALA A 268 -24.96 14.11 0.91
C ALA A 268 -26.19 13.18 0.73
N ALA A 269 -26.29 12.46 -0.39
CA ALA A 269 -27.36 11.50 -0.62
C ALA A 269 -27.21 10.17 0.16
N THR A 270 -26.05 9.89 0.75
CA THR A 270 -25.75 8.61 1.40
C THR A 270 -25.81 8.69 2.94
N ASP A 271 -25.64 9.87 3.55
CA ASP A 271 -25.74 10.07 5.00
C ASP A 271 -26.56 11.32 5.33
N ASP A 272 -27.78 11.14 5.85
CA ASP A 272 -28.70 12.22 6.24
C ASP A 272 -28.18 13.13 7.37
N ARG A 273 -27.00 12.84 7.94
CA ARG A 273 -26.39 13.59 9.05
C ARG A 273 -25.32 14.61 8.62
N LEU A 274 -24.99 14.66 7.32
CA LEU A 274 -24.03 15.60 6.72
C LEU A 274 -24.76 16.77 6.05
#